data_AF-A0A7V3NN09-F1
#
_entry.id   AF-A0A7V3NN09-F1
#
_cell.length_a   1.000
_cell.length_b   1.000
_cell.length_c   1.000
_cell.angle_alpha   90.00
_cell.angle_beta   90.00
_cell.angle_gamma   90.00
#
_symmetry.space_group_name_H-M   'P 1'
#
loop_
_entity.id
_entity.type
_entity.pdbx_description
1 polymer ?
#
loop_
_entity_poly.entity_id
_entity_poly.type
_entity_poly.pdbx_seq_one_letter_code
_entity_poly.pdbx_strand_id
1 'polypeptide(L)' 'MRKLDQVRMGIIGCGRIADLNIQGYLDHPKCELVAVCDINEALAKKRMQE' A
#
# COMPACT_ATOMS: atom_id res chain seq x y z
N MET A 1 -4.05 -3.37 24.90
CA MET A 1 -3.76 -2.77 23.58
C MET A 1 -4.83 -1.73 23.28
N ARG A 2 -4.46 -0.56 22.71
CA ARG A 2 -5.43 0.41 22.21
C ARG A 2 -6.01 -0.09 20.88
N LYS A 3 -7.33 0.05 20.70
CA LYS A 3 -7.99 -0.21 19.42
C LYS A 3 -7.64 0.95 18.47
N LEU A 4 -7.26 0.63 17.24
CA LEU A 4 -7.08 1.63 16.18
C LEU A 4 -8.38 1.70 15.38
N ASP A 5 -8.83 2.92 15.10
CA ASP A 5 -10.00 3.16 14.24
C ASP A 5 -9.68 2.89 12.76
N GLN A 6 -8.43 3.13 12.37
CA GLN A 6 -7.91 2.94 11.01
C GLN A 6 -6.46 2.45 11.03
N VAL A 7 -6.10 1.62 10.04
CA VAL A 7 -4.75 1.08 9.81
C VAL A 7 -4.16 1.80 8.60
N ARG A 8 -3.15 2.64 8.85
CA ARG A 8 -2.41 3.36 7.80
C ARG A 8 -1.16 2.57 7.44
N MET A 9 -1.03 2.22 6.18
CA MET A 9 -0.02 1.26 5.71
C MET A 9 0.88 1.88 4.65
N GLY A 10 2.11 1.38 4.58
CA GLY A 10 3.00 1.62 3.44
C GLY A 10 3.45 0.29 2.86
N ILE A 11 3.71 0.25 1.55
CA ILE A 11 4.31 -0.91 0.89
C ILE A 11 5.75 -0.61 0.48
N ILE A 12 6.59 -1.64 0.58
CA ILE A 12 7.97 -1.63 0.08
C ILE A 12 8.07 -2.74 -0.97
N GLY A 13 8.43 -2.35 -2.19
CA GLY A 13 8.35 -3.19 -3.38
C GLY A 13 7.00 -3.03 -4.07
N CYS A 14 7.01 -2.35 -5.22
CA CYS A 14 5.85 -2.03 -6.05
C CYS A 14 5.73 -2.97 -7.27
N GLY A 15 6.49 -4.08 -7.26
CA GLY A 15 6.53 -5.07 -8.32
C GLY A 15 5.26 -5.91 -8.44
N ARG A 16 5.33 -6.95 -9.29
CA ARG A 16 4.18 -7.73 -9.75
C ARG A 16 3.35 -8.42 -8.65
N ILE A 17 3.93 -8.64 -7.48
CA ILE A 17 3.30 -9.33 -6.35
C ILE A 17 2.64 -8.33 -5.37
N ALA A 18 2.92 -7.03 -5.50
CA ALA A 18 2.36 -6.00 -4.63
C ALA A 18 0.82 -5.99 -4.68
N ASP A 19 0.25 -6.11 -5.89
CA ASP A 19 -1.20 -6.14 -6.12
C ASP A 19 -1.89 -7.26 -5.34
N LEU A 20 -1.34 -8.47 -5.41
CA LEU A 20 -1.87 -9.63 -4.70
C LEU A 20 -1.76 -9.50 -3.18
N ASN A 21 -0.79 -8.73 -2.68
CA ASN A 21 -0.59 -8.53 -1.25
C ASN A 21 -1.48 -7.42 -0.69
N ILE A 22 -1.74 -6.36 -1.46
CA ILE A 22 -2.44 -5.18 -0.95
C ILE A 22 -3.95 -5.22 -1.19
N GLN A 23 -4.43 -5.93 -2.23
CA GLN A 23 -5.83 -5.82 -2.68
C GLN A 23 -6.86 -6.04 -1.56
N GLY A 24 -6.70 -7.08 -0.74
CA GLY A 24 -7.62 -7.34 0.37
C GLY A 24 -7.65 -6.27 1.45
N TYR A 25 -6.58 -5.48 1.59
CA TYR A 25 -6.55 -4.34 2.49
C TYR A 25 -7.14 -3.08 1.87
N LEU A 26 -6.93 -2.85 0.56
CA LEU A 26 -7.53 -1.70 -0.13
C LEU A 26 -9.06 -1.75 -0.11
N ASP A 27 -9.62 -2.96 -0.17
CA ASP A 27 -11.07 -3.17 -0.11
C ASP A 27 -11.64 -3.05 1.32
N HIS A 28 -10.78 -2.98 2.35
CA HIS A 28 -11.22 -2.96 3.74
C HIS A 28 -11.45 -1.52 4.25
N PRO A 29 -12.63 -1.18 4.79
CA PRO A 29 -13.02 0.20 5.12
C PRO A 29 -12.22 0.86 6.25
N LYS A 30 -11.37 0.09 6.94
CA LYS A 30 -10.49 0.57 8.01
C LYS A 30 -9.01 0.56 7.63
N CYS A 31 -8.69 0.38 6.36
CA CYS A 31 -7.33 0.33 5.87
C CYS A 31 -7.11 1.45 4.85
N GLU A 32 -5.94 2.06 4.89
CA GLU A 32 -5.54 3.12 3.96
C GLU A 32 -4.07 2.93 3.60
N LEU A 33 -3.79 2.84 2.31
CA LEU A 33 -2.42 2.88 1.80
C LEU A 33 -1.98 4.34 1.69
N VAL A 34 -1.02 4.75 2.49
CA VAL A 34 -0.56 6.15 2.58
C VAL A 34 0.83 6.38 1.98
N ALA A 35 1.55 5.32 1.66
CA ALA A 35 2.90 5.41 1.13
C ALA A 35 3.28 4.18 0.29
N VAL A 36 4.13 4.41 -0.71
CA VAL A 36 4.73 3.36 -1.54
C VAL A 36 6.24 3.62 -1.66
N CYS A 37 7.02 2.55 -1.76
CA CYS A 37 8.47 2.63 -1.89
C CYS A 37 8.96 1.54 -2.86
N ASP A 38 9.87 1.90 -3.75
CA ASP A 38 10.58 0.97 -4.63
C ASP A 38 11.95 1.55 -4.98
N ILE A 39 12.94 0.69 -5.26
CA ILE A 39 14.26 1.12 -5.75
C ILE A 39 14.15 1.69 -7.17
N ASN A 40 13.18 1.21 -7.95
CA ASN A 40 12.82 1.78 -9.23
C ASN A 40 11.85 2.95 -9.02
N GLU A 41 12.39 4.17 -9.03
CA GLU A 41 11.63 5.40 -8.81
C GLU A 41 10.45 5.56 -9.77
N ALA A 42 10.60 5.14 -11.04
CA ALA A 42 9.52 5.22 -12.02
C ALA A 42 8.36 4.29 -11.65
N LEU A 43 8.67 3.10 -11.11
CA LEU A 43 7.66 2.17 -10.64
C LEU A 43 6.95 2.69 -9.38
N ALA A 44 7.70 3.24 -8.42
CA ALA A 44 7.12 3.87 -7.23
C ALA A 44 6.18 5.04 -7.60
N LYS A 45 6.62 5.90 -8.52
CA LYS A 45 5.81 7.02 -9.03
C LYS A 45 4.54 6.56 -9.75
N LYS A 46 4.64 5.54 -10.61
CA LYS A 46 3.47 4.94 -11.27
C LYS A 46 2.48 4.40 -10.23
N ARG A 47 2.97 3.68 -9.23
CA ARG A 47 2.14 3.08 -8.18
C ARG A 47 1.44 4.13 -7.31
N MET A 48 2.06 5.27 -7.06
CA MET A 48 1.45 6.37 -6.31
C MET A 48 0.26 7.03 -7.05
N GLN A 49 0.18 6.86 -8.37
CA GLN A 49 -0.87 7.46 -9.22
C GLN A 49 -2.04 6.51 -9.51
N GLU A 50 -1.88 5.22 -9.17
CA GLU A 50 -2.92 4.18 -9.28
C GLU A 50 -3.81 4.20 -8.03
#